data_AF-A0A380DNW0-F1
#
_entry.id   AF-A0A380DNW0-F1
#
_cell.length_a   1.000
_cell.length_b   1.000
_cell.length_c   1.000
_cell.angle_alpha   90.00
_cell.angle_beta   90.00
_cell.angle_gamma   90.00
#
_symmetry.space_group_name_H-M   'P 1'
#
loop_
_entity.id
_entity.type
_entity.pdbx_description
1 polymer ?
#
loop_
_entity_poly.entity_id
_entity_poly.type
_entity_poly.pdbx_seq_one_letter_code
_entity_poly.pdbx_strand_id
1 'polypeptide(L)' 'MKQYKAYLIDLDGTMYMGTDEIDGAKQFIDYLNVKGIPHLYVTNNSTKTPEQVTEKLREMHIDA' A
#
# COMPACT_ATOMS: atom_id res chain seq x y z
N MET A 1 -18.24 9.12 11.42
CA MET A 1 -17.16 8.14 11.69
C MET A 1 -15.92 8.89 12.15
N LYS A 2 -15.04 8.24 12.92
CA LYS A 2 -13.81 8.87 13.43
C LYS A 2 -12.84 9.08 12.27
N GLN A 3 -12.24 10.26 12.18
CA GLN A 3 -11.23 10.55 11.16
C GLN A 3 -9.86 10.15 11.70
N TYR A 4 -9.23 9.17 11.07
CA TYR A 4 -7.85 8.78 11.40
C TYR A 4 -6.87 9.76 10.77
N LYS A 5 -5.82 10.10 11.52
CA LYS A 5 -4.82 11.07 11.09
C LYS A 5 -3.76 10.47 10.16
N ALA A 6 -3.56 9.15 10.24
CA ALA A 6 -2.59 8.42 9.42
C ALA A 6 -2.93 6.93 9.38
N TYR A 7 -2.34 6.21 8.43
CA TYR A 7 -2.47 4.76 8.27
C TYR A 7 -1.11 4.07 8.23
N LEU A 8 -1.03 2.89 8.84
CA LEU A 8 0.03 1.92 8.59
C LEU A 8 -0.60 0.77 7.81
N ILE A 9 -0.05 0.46 6.64
CA ILE A 9 -0.69 -0.40 5.64
C ILE A 9 0.16 -1.64 5.48
N ASP A 10 -0.45 -2.80 5.76
CA ASP A 10 0.19 -4.09 5.48
C ASP A 10 0.24 -4.34 3.97
N LEU A 11 1.16 -5.20 3.52
CA LEU A 11 1.35 -5.50 2.10
C LEU A 11 0.74 -6.86 1.70
N ASP A 12 1.31 -7.94 2.22
CA ASP A 12 0.94 -9.30 1.85
C ASP A 12 -0.47 -9.63 2.39
N GLY A 13 -1.43 -9.91 1.50
CA GLY A 13 -2.83 -10.18 1.86
C GLY A 13 -3.68 -8.93 2.10
N THR A 14 -3.11 -7.73 1.94
CA THR A 14 -3.83 -6.44 2.03
C THR A 14 -3.76 -5.65 0.73
N MET A 15 -2.55 -5.45 0.19
CA MET A 15 -2.35 -4.78 -1.10
C MET A 15 -2.36 -5.78 -2.27
N TYR A 16 -1.84 -6.98 -2.04
CA TYR A 16 -1.74 -8.02 -3.06
C TYR A 16 -1.71 -9.42 -2.43
N MET A 17 -2.06 -10.43 -3.22
CA MET A 17 -1.90 -11.84 -2.88
C MET A 17 -1.00 -12.50 -3.92
N GLY A 18 0.26 -12.75 -3.56
CA GLY A 18 1.27 -13.20 -4.53
C GLY A 18 1.53 -12.13 -5.59
N THR A 19 1.17 -12.40 -6.84
CA THR A 19 1.29 -11.47 -7.98
C THR A 19 0.02 -10.66 -8.23
N ASP A 20 -1.10 -11.05 -7.62
CA ASP A 20 -2.40 -10.47 -7.94
C ASP A 20 -2.70 -9.30 -7.02
N GLU A 21 -3.15 -8.17 -7.59
CA GLU A 21 -3.63 -7.03 -6.84
C GLU A 21 -4.94 -7.37 -6.12
N ILE A 22 -5.09 -6.89 -4.87
CA ILE A 22 -6.36 -7.01 -4.15
C ILE A 22 -7.26 -5.84 -4.57
N ASP A 23 -8.50 -6.16 -4.97
CA ASP A 23 -9.47 -5.14 -5.38
C ASP A 23 -9.72 -4.13 -4.25
N GLY A 24 -9.71 -2.85 -4.60
CA GLY A 24 -9.83 -1.75 -3.66
C GLY A 24 -8.50 -1.22 -3.11
N ALA A 25 -7.39 -1.96 -3.25
CA ALA A 25 -6.09 -1.57 -2.70
C ALA A 25 -5.58 -0.27 -3.33
N LYS A 26 -5.50 -0.21 -4.67
CA LYS A 26 -5.12 1.01 -5.37
C LYS A 26 -6.09 2.16 -5.10
N GLN A 27 -7.39 1.90 -5.15
CA GLN A 27 -8.42 2.93 -4.92
C GLN A 27 -8.29 3.54 -3.50
N PHE A 28 -7.90 2.73 -2.52
CA PHE A 28 -7.67 3.19 -1.15
C PHE A 28 -6.44 4.08 -1.05
N ILE A 29 -5.31 3.69 -1.64
CA ILE A 29 -4.09 4.52 -1.67
C ILE A 29 -4.32 5.83 -2.41
N ASP A 30 -4.98 5.79 -3.58
CA ASP A 30 -5.36 6.98 -4.34
C ASP A 30 -6.22 7.93 -3.50
N TYR A 31 -7.17 7.38 -2.73
CA TYR A 31 -7.98 8.17 -1.81
C TYR A 31 -7.13 8.85 -0.73
N LEU A 32 -6.18 8.12 -0.12
CA LEU A 32 -5.28 8.70 0.89
C LEU A 32 -4.40 9.80 0.29
N ASN A 33 -3.84 9.58 -0.90
CA ASN A 33 -3.04 10.55 -1.65
C ASN A 33 -3.85 11.82 -1.99
N VAL A 34 -5.03 11.67 -2.57
CA VAL A 34 -5.93 12.79 -2.91
C VAL A 34 -6.36 13.57 -1.68
N LYS A 35 -6.55 12.91 -0.54
CA LYS A 35 -6.90 13.55 0.73
C LYS A 35 -5.69 14.07 1.51
N GLY A 36 -4.47 13.83 1.05
CA GLY A 36 -3.24 14.19 1.75
C GLY A 36 -3.13 13.53 3.12
N ILE A 37 -3.66 12.31 3.29
CA ILE A 37 -3.60 11.59 4.55
C ILE A 37 -2.27 10.81 4.59
N PRO A 38 -1.39 11.10 5.56
CA PRO A 38 -0.13 10.40 5.70
C PRO A 38 -0.32 8.90 5.88
N HIS A 39 0.50 8.11 5.20
CA HIS A 39 0.52 6.67 5.39
C HIS A 39 1.92 6.10 5.15
N LEU A 40 2.16 4.92 5.72
CA LEU A 40 3.38 4.15 5.53
C LEU A 40 3.03 2.69 5.30
N TYR A 41 3.79 2.04 4.43
CA TYR A 41 3.73 0.59 4.26
C TYR A 41 4.57 -0.09 5.34
N VAL A 42 4.03 -1.17 5.91
CA VAL A 42 4.69 -1.98 6.92
C VAL A 42 4.54 -3.43 6.51
N THR A 43 5.62 -4.21 6.54
CA THR A 43 5.55 -5.64 6.26
C THR A 43 6.54 -6.37 7.16
N ASN A 44 6.18 -7.60 7.53
CA ASN A 44 7.09 -8.52 8.21
C ASN A 44 7.97 -9.30 7.22
N ASN A 45 7.83 -9.06 5.91
CA ASN A 45 8.63 -9.70 4.89
C ASN A 45 10.06 -9.16 4.90
N SER A 46 11.01 -9.96 5.37
CA SER A 46 12.44 -9.61 5.45
C SER A 46 13.24 -9.98 4.20
N THR A 47 12.60 -10.52 3.16
CA THR A 47 13.29 -11.00 1.95
C THR A 47 13.43 -9.92 0.86
N LYS A 48 12.70 -8.81 0.98
CA LYS A 48 12.67 -7.72 0.00
C LYS A 48 13.17 -6.41 0.61
N THR A 49 13.90 -5.64 -0.17
CA THR A 49 14.28 -4.27 0.21
C THR A 49 13.10 -3.30 0.00
N PRO A 50 13.11 -2.13 0.65
CA PRO A 50 12.10 -1.10 0.41
C PRO A 50 11.95 -0.74 -1.08
N GLU A 51 13.05 -0.66 -1.83
CA GLU A 51 13.04 -0.33 -3.25
C GLU A 51 12.33 -1.41 -4.08
N GLN A 52 12.55 -2.69 -3.76
CA GLN A 52 11.86 -3.80 -4.42
C GLN A 52 10.36 -3.82 -4.11
N VAL A 53 9.99 -3.41 -2.90
CA VAL A 53 8.58 -3.24 -2.52
C VAL A 53 7.94 -2.10 -3.31
N THR A 54 8.59 -0.94 -3.37
CA THR A 54 8.09 0.21 -4.14
C THR A 54 7.95 -0.11 -5.62
N GLU A 55 8.93 -0.80 -6.22
CA GLU A 55 8.85 -1.20 -7.63
C GLU A 55 7.64 -2.11 -7.88
N LYS A 56 7.42 -3.11 -7.01
CA LYS A 56 6.26 -3.99 -7.11
C LYS A 56 4.92 -3.21 -7.02
N LEU A 57 4.83 -2.24 -6.11
CA LEU A 57 3.63 -1.41 -5.98
C LEU A 57 3.39 -0.57 -7.26
N ARG A 58 4.46 -0.05 -7.88
CA ARG A 58 4.37 0.68 -9.15
C ARG A 58 3.96 -0.21 -10.33
N GLU A 59 4.43 -1.45 -10.38
CA GLU A 59 3.98 -2.44 -11.36
C GLU A 59 2.46 -2.69 -11.26
N MET A 60 1.89 -2.55 -10.07
CA MET A 60 0.45 -2.59 -9.79
C MET A 60 -0.24 -1.24 -9.96
N HIS A 61 0.43 -0.26 -10.56
CA HIS A 61 -0.06 1.10 -10.76
C HIS A 61 -0.41 1.86 -9.47
N ILE A 62 0.12 1.43 -8.32
CA ILE A 62 -0.05 2.13 -7.05
C ILE A 62 1.06 3.18 -6.91
N ASP A 63 0.68 4.43 -6.71
CA ASP A 63 1.63 5.52 -6.45
C ASP A 63 2.03 5.51 -4.97
N ALA A 64 3.22 4.94 -4.73
CA ALA A 64 3.78 4.59 -3.43
C ALA A 64 5.18 5.19 -3.21
#